data_AF-A0A948CXF6-F1
#
_entry.id   AF-A0A948CXF6-F1
#
_cell.length_a   1.000
_cell.length_b   1.000
_cell.length_c   1.000
_cell.angle_alpha   90.00
_cell.angle_beta   90.00
_cell.angle_gamma   90.00
#
_symmetry.space_group_name_H-M   'P 1'
#
loop_
_entity.id
_entity.type
_entity.pdbx_description
1 polymer ?
#
loop_
_entity_poly.entity_id
_entity_poly.type
_entity_poly.pdbx_seq_one_letter_code
_entity_poly.pdbx_strand_id
1 'polypeptide(L)'
;MQIYNTLTRNKEELKSRQVKMYTCGVTVYDDCHIGHARSLYIFEVIRRYLEYRGVEVKFVRNITDIDDKIINRARELGIGWKELVDKYIKSYYEDLGLLGIRLGLSDGKEEPRATKNIPDMIKYIEDLIAKGYAYATDSGVYFSVRKFKDYGKLSGQSIDQMLTGVRKEADETKEDPLDFALWKLSKPDEPSWDSPWGKGRPGWHIECSVMSQKFLDTDTLDIHAGGRDLIFPHHENEIAQSETRTGKPFAKAWIHHGLLTINGQKMAKSLGNFVTIKDFIDKYHDADILKLFFLSAHYSNHIDYNEDKIEESKKQKKSFNKFFHEANS
;
A
#
# COMPACT_ATOMS: atom_id res chain seq x y z
N MET A 1 16.36 -14.73 12.34
CA MET A 1 16.35 -13.43 11.63
C MET A 1 15.38 -12.53 12.36
N GLN A 2 15.70 -11.24 12.58
CA GLN A 2 14.82 -10.32 13.32
C GLN A 2 14.24 -9.24 12.42
N ILE A 3 12.98 -8.89 12.64
CA ILE A 3 12.23 -7.84 11.94
C ILE A 3 11.70 -6.85 12.97
N TYR A 4 11.79 -5.55 12.69
CA TYR A 4 11.14 -4.54 13.53
C TYR A 4 9.62 -4.57 13.27
N ASN A 5 8.85 -4.92 14.30
CA ASN A 5 7.40 -4.97 14.26
C ASN A 5 6.81 -3.64 14.74
N THR A 6 6.06 -2.97 13.88
CA THR A 6 5.48 -1.66 14.18
C THR A 6 4.45 -1.75 15.31
N LEU A 7 3.70 -2.85 15.37
CA LEU A 7 2.67 -3.06 16.38
C LEU A 7 3.25 -3.13 17.80
N THR A 8 4.37 -3.85 17.97
CA THR A 8 5.00 -4.02 19.30
C THR A 8 6.16 -3.07 19.56
N ARG A 9 6.58 -2.32 18.53
CA ARG A 9 7.71 -1.39 18.54
C ARG A 9 9.05 -2.04 18.90
N ASN A 10 9.18 -3.33 18.65
CA ASN A 10 10.34 -4.13 19.01
C ASN A 10 10.84 -4.96 17.82
N LYS A 11 12.10 -5.40 17.91
CA LYS A 11 12.65 -6.39 16.98
C LYS A 11 12.23 -7.78 17.44
N GLU A 12 11.55 -8.50 16.56
CA GLU A 12 11.01 -9.83 16.82
C GLU A 12 11.61 -10.87 15.89
N GLU A 13 11.75 -12.09 16.40
CA GLU A 13 12.29 -13.19 15.61
C GLU A 13 11.25 -13.70 14.61
N LEU A 14 11.63 -13.72 13.32
CA LEU A 14 10.89 -14.44 12.29
C LEU A 14 11.22 -15.94 12.39
N LYS A 15 10.37 -16.68 13.11
CA LYS A 15 10.56 -18.11 13.39
C LYS A 15 10.14 -19.04 12.24
N SER A 16 9.26 -18.57 11.35
CA SER A 16 8.66 -19.42 10.32
C SER A 16 9.58 -19.68 9.13
N ARG A 17 9.54 -20.91 8.58
CA ARG A 17 10.20 -21.30 7.32
C ARG A 17 9.34 -21.03 6.09
N GLN A 18 8.06 -20.71 6.30
CA GLN A 18 7.12 -20.26 5.28
C GLN A 18 6.51 -18.93 5.72
N VAL A 19 6.46 -17.96 4.82
CA VAL A 19 5.97 -16.61 5.12
C VAL A 19 4.90 -16.22 4.12
N LYS A 20 3.69 -15.92 4.62
CA LYS A 20 2.62 -15.27 3.89
C LYS A 20 2.73 -13.76 4.08
N MET A 21 3.26 -13.07 3.07
CA MET A 21 3.57 -11.64 3.09
C MET A 21 2.64 -10.87 2.15
N TYR A 22 1.98 -9.84 2.68
CA TYR A 22 1.20 -8.88 1.89
C TYR A 22 1.84 -7.50 1.94
N THR A 23 1.80 -6.78 0.82
CA THR A 23 2.14 -5.35 0.77
C THR A 23 1.07 -4.56 0.04
N CYS A 24 0.65 -3.43 0.60
CA CYS A 24 -0.20 -2.49 -0.14
C CYS A 24 0.54 -1.96 -1.37
N GLY A 25 -0.06 -2.08 -2.55
CA GLY A 25 0.50 -1.58 -3.80
C GLY A 25 0.09 -0.15 -4.09
N VAL A 26 -0.07 0.17 -5.38
CA VAL A 26 -0.28 1.54 -5.85
C VAL A 26 -1.72 1.76 -6.33
N THR A 27 -2.19 3.00 -6.20
CA THR A 27 -3.38 3.47 -6.92
C THR A 27 -2.98 3.89 -8.33
N VAL A 28 -3.50 3.23 -9.36
CA VAL A 28 -3.13 3.44 -10.77
C VAL A 28 -3.88 4.62 -11.40
N TYR A 29 -3.74 5.80 -10.80
CA TYR A 29 -4.29 7.05 -11.34
C TYR A 29 -3.25 7.90 -12.09
N ASP A 30 -1.97 7.61 -11.90
CA ASP A 30 -0.87 8.32 -12.55
C ASP A 30 0.42 7.47 -12.58
N ASP A 31 1.47 7.99 -13.23
CA ASP A 31 2.79 7.35 -13.27
C ASP A 31 3.40 7.20 -11.87
N CYS A 32 4.15 6.11 -11.65
CA CYS A 32 4.79 5.88 -10.37
C CYS A 32 5.95 6.86 -10.15
N HIS A 33 5.97 7.46 -8.96
CA HIS A 33 7.06 8.32 -8.51
C HIS A 33 8.13 7.56 -7.73
N ILE A 34 9.28 8.19 -7.50
CA ILE A 34 10.40 7.57 -6.78
C ILE A 34 10.06 7.16 -5.33
N GLY A 35 8.98 7.71 -4.76
CA GLY A 35 8.42 7.26 -3.48
C GLY A 35 7.74 5.89 -3.58
N HIS A 36 6.94 5.67 -4.64
CA HIS A 36 6.41 4.34 -4.96
C HIS A 36 7.55 3.37 -5.26
N ALA A 37 8.54 3.79 -6.06
CA ALA A 37 9.72 2.98 -6.38
C ALA A 37 10.43 2.48 -5.11
N ARG A 38 10.60 3.36 -4.12
CA ARG A 38 11.18 3.02 -2.83
C ARG A 38 10.39 1.92 -2.12
N SER A 39 9.06 2.06 -2.03
CA SER A 39 8.19 1.04 -1.43
C SER A 39 8.35 -0.30 -2.13
N LEU A 40 8.16 -0.31 -3.45
CA LEU A 40 8.21 -1.51 -4.29
C LEU A 40 9.57 -2.22 -4.15
N TYR A 41 10.67 -1.45 -4.18
CA TYR A 41 12.02 -2.01 -4.14
C TYR A 41 12.43 -2.52 -2.76
N ILE A 42 12.08 -1.80 -1.68
CA ILE A 42 12.38 -2.24 -0.31
C ILE A 42 11.75 -3.60 -0.02
N PHE A 43 10.48 -3.78 -0.38
CA PHE A 43 9.80 -5.06 -0.15
C PHE A 43 10.29 -6.17 -1.07
N GLU A 44 10.73 -5.85 -2.28
CA GLU A 44 11.41 -6.81 -3.15
C GLU A 44 12.75 -7.27 -2.53
N VAL A 45 13.52 -6.37 -1.94
CA VAL A 45 14.78 -6.71 -1.24
C VAL A 45 14.51 -7.56 0.00
N ILE A 46 13.51 -7.20 0.81
CA ILE A 46 13.09 -8.01 1.97
C ILE A 46 12.72 -9.42 1.50
N ARG A 47 11.86 -9.54 0.49
CA ARG A 47 11.43 -10.83 -0.05
C ARG A 47 12.59 -11.66 -0.58
N ARG A 48 13.46 -11.07 -1.40
CA ARG A 48 14.67 -11.74 -1.92
C ARG A 48 15.59 -12.20 -0.80
N TYR A 49 15.73 -11.40 0.26
CA TYR A 49 16.54 -11.77 1.40
C TYR A 49 15.93 -12.93 2.20
N LEU A 50 14.60 -12.95 2.41
CA LEU A 50 13.91 -14.09 3.02
C LEU A 50 14.17 -15.37 2.21
N GLU A 51 13.97 -15.32 0.90
CA GLU A 51 14.21 -16.44 -0.03
C GLU A 51 15.68 -16.90 0.01
N TYR A 52 16.63 -15.96 -0.03
CA TYR A 52 18.07 -16.25 0.10
C TYR A 52 18.40 -16.98 1.43
N ARG A 53 17.67 -16.66 2.50
CA ARG A 53 17.82 -17.32 3.81
C ARG A 53 17.10 -18.68 3.90
N GLY A 54 16.56 -19.18 2.79
CA GLY A 54 15.85 -20.47 2.72
C GLY A 54 14.45 -20.42 3.30
N VAL A 55 13.82 -19.24 3.36
CA VAL A 55 12.41 -19.06 3.72
C VAL A 55 11.58 -19.10 2.44
N GLU A 56 10.56 -19.95 2.39
CA GLU A 56 9.59 -19.94 1.32
C GLU A 56 8.63 -18.76 1.50
N VAL A 57 8.49 -17.89 0.51
CA VAL A 57 7.65 -16.69 0.60
C VAL A 57 6.50 -16.74 -0.38
N LYS A 58 5.28 -16.81 0.15
CA LYS A 58 4.05 -16.52 -0.58
C LYS A 58 3.80 -15.02 -0.46
N PHE A 59 4.04 -14.29 -1.55
CA PHE A 59 3.95 -12.85 -1.62
C PHE A 59 2.71 -12.43 -2.40
N VAL A 60 2.04 -11.37 -1.93
CA VAL A 60 0.91 -10.72 -2.59
C VAL A 60 1.08 -9.20 -2.49
N ARG A 61 0.91 -8.51 -3.61
CA ARG A 61 0.78 -7.05 -3.69
C ARG A 61 -0.42 -6.70 -4.57
N ASN A 62 -1.29 -5.80 -4.12
CA ASN A 62 -2.49 -5.44 -4.88
C ASN A 62 -2.28 -4.25 -5.83
N ILE A 63 -3.24 -4.06 -6.72
CA ILE A 63 -3.43 -2.83 -7.48
C ILE A 63 -4.78 -2.24 -7.10
N THR A 64 -4.80 -1.00 -6.61
CA THR A 64 -6.03 -0.24 -6.40
C THR A 64 -6.40 0.44 -7.71
N ASP A 65 -7.37 -0.15 -8.41
CA ASP A 65 -7.84 0.26 -9.73
C ASP A 65 -9.26 0.84 -9.72
N ILE A 66 -9.73 1.22 -8.54
CA ILE A 66 -10.91 2.06 -8.31
C ILE A 66 -10.67 2.93 -7.07
N ASP A 67 -10.71 4.26 -7.22
CA ASP A 67 -10.54 5.22 -6.12
C ASP A 67 -11.02 6.61 -6.55
N ASP A 68 -11.28 7.50 -5.59
CA ASP A 68 -11.63 8.90 -5.85
C ASP A 68 -10.55 9.58 -6.72
N LYS A 69 -9.27 9.27 -6.52
CA LYS A 69 -8.16 9.80 -7.33
C LYS A 69 -8.24 9.37 -8.80
N ILE A 70 -8.63 8.13 -9.07
CA ILE A 70 -8.78 7.60 -10.43
C ILE A 70 -9.94 8.32 -11.13
N ILE A 71 -11.09 8.43 -10.45
CA ILE A 71 -12.28 9.08 -11.00
C ILE A 71 -11.98 10.56 -11.29
N ASN A 72 -11.39 11.28 -10.34
CA ASN A 72 -11.07 12.69 -10.50
C ASN A 72 -10.04 12.90 -11.62
N ARG A 73 -9.00 12.06 -11.68
CA ARG A 73 -7.99 12.19 -12.72
C ARG A 73 -8.52 11.87 -14.11
N ALA A 74 -9.42 10.88 -14.23
CA ALA A 74 -10.10 10.57 -15.50
C ALA A 74 -10.94 11.77 -15.98
N ARG A 75 -11.67 12.42 -15.06
CA ARG A 75 -12.43 13.65 -15.35
C ARG A 75 -11.50 14.81 -15.78
N GLU A 76 -10.40 15.04 -15.06
CA GLU A 76 -9.40 16.07 -15.40
C GLU A 76 -8.83 15.91 -16.81
N LEU A 77 -8.60 14.66 -17.23
CA LEU A 77 -8.03 14.33 -18.53
C LEU A 77 -9.08 14.16 -19.64
N GLY A 78 -10.37 14.17 -19.30
CA GLY A 78 -11.46 13.96 -20.26
C GLY A 78 -11.49 12.55 -20.88
N ILE A 79 -10.97 11.54 -20.18
CA ILE A 79 -10.94 10.14 -20.65
C ILE A 79 -11.73 9.20 -19.75
N GLY A 80 -12.04 7.99 -20.22
CA GLY A 80 -12.71 6.98 -19.42
C GLY A 80 -11.84 6.45 -18.27
N TRP A 81 -12.42 6.18 -17.10
CA TRP A 81 -11.65 5.67 -15.94
C TRP A 81 -10.97 4.32 -16.22
N LYS A 82 -11.60 3.44 -17.02
CA LYS A 82 -11.00 2.15 -17.44
C LYS A 82 -9.79 2.37 -18.33
N GLU A 83 -9.90 3.29 -19.29
CA GLU A 83 -8.79 3.67 -20.18
C GLU A 83 -7.61 4.24 -19.38
N LEU A 84 -7.90 5.11 -18.40
CA LEU A 84 -6.90 5.64 -17.48
C LEU A 84 -6.19 4.53 -16.68
N VAL A 85 -6.98 3.64 -16.07
CA VAL A 85 -6.47 2.50 -15.30
C VAL A 85 -5.60 1.60 -16.15
N ASP A 86 -6.05 1.21 -17.35
CA ASP A 86 -5.30 0.29 -18.21
C ASP A 86 -3.98 0.94 -18.69
N LYS A 87 -4.00 2.24 -18.99
CA LYS A 87 -2.79 3.02 -19.28
C LYS A 87 -1.78 2.96 -18.14
N TYR A 88 -2.20 3.26 -16.91
CA TYR A 88 -1.27 3.34 -15.78
C TYR A 88 -0.91 1.97 -15.19
N ILE A 89 -1.72 0.92 -15.38
CA ILE A 89 -1.30 -0.47 -15.11
C ILE A 89 -0.16 -0.87 -16.05
N LYS A 90 -0.27 -0.54 -17.34
CA LYS A 90 0.82 -0.81 -18.29
C LYS A 90 2.09 -0.05 -17.87
N SER A 91 1.96 1.25 -17.59
CA SER A 91 3.05 2.10 -17.12
C SER A 91 3.70 1.56 -15.83
N TYR A 92 2.90 1.06 -14.89
CA TYR A 92 3.34 0.43 -13.65
C TYR A 92 4.19 -0.82 -13.90
N TYR A 93 3.77 -1.71 -14.79
CA TYR A 93 4.54 -2.91 -15.09
C TYR A 93 5.85 -2.60 -15.83
N GLU A 94 5.87 -1.58 -16.68
CA GLU A 94 7.12 -1.06 -17.27
C GLU A 94 8.08 -0.57 -16.17
N ASP A 95 7.57 0.18 -15.19
CA ASP A 95 8.37 0.66 -14.05
C ASP A 95 8.93 -0.48 -13.19
N LEU A 96 8.15 -1.55 -12.95
CA LEU A 96 8.67 -2.76 -12.29
C LEU A 96 9.83 -3.38 -13.07
N GLY A 97 9.70 -3.46 -14.40
CA GLY A 97 10.73 -3.96 -15.30
C GLY A 97 12.02 -3.15 -15.23
N LEU A 98 11.91 -1.81 -15.29
CA LEU A 98 13.05 -0.90 -15.14
C LEU A 98 13.79 -1.11 -13.81
N LEU A 99 13.05 -1.37 -12.73
CA LEU A 99 13.62 -1.61 -11.40
C LEU A 99 14.05 -3.07 -11.14
N GLY A 100 13.79 -4.01 -12.06
CA GLY A 100 14.09 -5.42 -11.87
C GLY A 100 13.27 -6.07 -10.74
N ILE A 101 12.05 -5.56 -10.49
CA ILE A 101 11.14 -6.04 -9.46
C ILE A 101 10.24 -7.11 -10.08
N ARG A 102 10.14 -8.28 -9.44
CA ARG A 102 9.24 -9.35 -9.92
C ARG A 102 7.79 -8.99 -9.57
N LEU A 103 6.84 -9.66 -10.24
CA LEU A 103 5.42 -9.49 -9.96
C LEU A 103 5.08 -9.87 -8.52
N GLY A 104 4.05 -9.21 -8.00
CA GLY A 104 3.60 -9.35 -6.63
C GLY A 104 2.91 -10.66 -6.31
N LEU A 105 2.63 -11.54 -7.29
CA LEU A 105 2.18 -12.91 -7.04
C LEU A 105 3.34 -13.89 -7.24
N SER A 106 3.59 -14.72 -6.23
CA SER A 106 4.68 -15.72 -6.27
C SER A 106 4.55 -16.75 -7.41
N ASP A 107 3.36 -16.95 -7.98
CA ASP A 107 3.13 -17.86 -9.11
C ASP A 107 3.33 -17.21 -10.49
N GLY A 108 3.74 -15.93 -10.54
CA GLY A 108 4.00 -15.21 -11.78
C GLY A 108 2.73 -14.75 -12.52
N LYS A 109 1.55 -14.83 -11.90
CA LYS A 109 0.32 -14.23 -12.43
C LYS A 109 0.27 -12.71 -12.20
N GLU A 110 -0.77 -12.07 -12.76
CA GLU A 110 -1.09 -10.66 -12.53
C GLU A 110 -1.44 -10.37 -11.07
N GLU A 111 -1.04 -9.20 -10.58
CA GLU A 111 -1.40 -8.74 -9.23
C GLU A 111 -2.92 -8.58 -9.04
N PRO A 112 -3.47 -8.91 -7.85
CA PRO A 112 -4.88 -8.78 -7.57
C PRO A 112 -5.34 -7.34 -7.67
N ARG A 113 -6.43 -7.14 -8.43
CA ARG A 113 -7.07 -5.85 -8.68
C ARG A 113 -8.33 -5.71 -7.83
N ALA A 114 -8.58 -4.54 -7.26
CA ALA A 114 -9.78 -4.27 -6.47
C ALA A 114 -11.07 -4.53 -7.27
N THR A 115 -11.15 -4.05 -8.52
CA THR A 115 -12.34 -4.24 -9.38
C THR A 115 -12.65 -5.70 -9.72
N LYS A 116 -11.66 -6.61 -9.61
CA LYS A 116 -11.83 -8.05 -9.83
C LYS A 116 -12.30 -8.82 -8.56
N ASN A 117 -12.44 -8.13 -7.42
CA ASN A 117 -12.76 -8.75 -6.12
C ASN A 117 -13.99 -8.13 -5.43
N ILE A 118 -14.82 -7.39 -6.18
CA ILE A 118 -16.02 -6.73 -5.65
C ILE A 118 -16.99 -7.70 -4.95
N PRO A 119 -17.32 -8.89 -5.49
CA PRO A 119 -18.23 -9.81 -4.80
C PRO A 119 -17.70 -10.26 -3.43
N ASP A 120 -16.39 -10.49 -3.32
CA ASP A 120 -15.76 -10.84 -2.05
C ASP A 120 -15.81 -9.68 -1.05
N MET A 121 -15.65 -8.45 -1.51
CA MET A 121 -15.78 -7.25 -0.67
C MET A 121 -17.21 -7.08 -0.16
N ILE A 122 -18.22 -7.26 -1.02
CA ILE A 122 -19.63 -7.19 -0.61
C ILE A 122 -19.91 -8.23 0.48
N LYS A 123 -19.54 -9.50 0.25
CA LYS A 123 -19.68 -10.56 1.25
C LYS A 123 -18.97 -10.22 2.55
N TYR A 124 -17.79 -9.59 2.45
CA TYR A 124 -17.04 -9.19 3.62
C TYR A 124 -17.78 -8.17 4.47
N ILE A 125 -18.38 -7.18 3.82
CA ILE A 125 -19.17 -6.13 4.44
C ILE A 125 -20.45 -6.70 5.06
N GLU A 126 -21.14 -7.62 4.38
CA GLU A 126 -22.30 -8.33 4.94
C GLU A 126 -21.95 -9.04 6.26
N ASP A 127 -20.80 -9.73 6.31
CA ASP A 127 -20.33 -10.40 7.53
C ASP A 127 -20.03 -9.39 8.66
N LEU A 128 -19.48 -8.21 8.34
CA LEU A 128 -19.24 -7.15 9.33
C LEU A 128 -20.55 -6.55 9.87
N ILE A 129 -21.56 -6.36 9.01
CA ILE A 129 -22.90 -5.91 9.41
C ILE A 129 -23.56 -6.97 10.30
N ALA A 130 -23.52 -8.25 9.91
CA ALA A 130 -24.10 -9.34 10.68
C ALA A 130 -23.48 -9.48 12.07
N LYS A 131 -22.20 -9.12 12.23
CA LYS A 131 -21.49 -9.07 13.51
C LYS A 131 -21.68 -7.76 14.28
N GLY A 132 -22.41 -6.80 13.71
CA GLY A 132 -22.71 -5.52 14.33
C GLY A 132 -21.59 -4.49 14.30
N TYR A 133 -20.51 -4.72 13.53
CA TYR A 133 -19.38 -3.79 13.41
C TYR A 133 -19.51 -2.80 12.24
N ALA A 134 -20.49 -3.00 11.38
CA ALA A 134 -20.81 -2.09 10.29
C ALA A 134 -22.31 -1.77 10.26
N TYR A 135 -22.65 -0.64 9.65
CA TYR A 135 -24.02 -0.18 9.49
C TYR A 135 -24.19 0.53 8.14
N ALA A 136 -25.38 0.41 7.57
CA ALA A 136 -25.75 1.07 6.33
C ALA A 136 -26.43 2.42 6.62
N THR A 137 -26.20 3.40 5.75
CA THR A 137 -26.80 4.73 5.76
C THR A 137 -27.24 5.08 4.34
N ASP A 138 -27.87 6.24 4.18
CA ASP A 138 -28.26 6.77 2.86
C ASP A 138 -27.06 7.17 1.97
N SER A 139 -25.83 7.18 2.51
CA SER A 139 -24.61 7.52 1.76
C SER A 139 -23.68 6.33 1.52
N GLY A 140 -23.92 5.18 2.16
CA GLY A 140 -23.10 3.99 2.00
C GLY A 140 -23.14 3.04 3.19
N VAL A 141 -22.08 2.25 3.35
CA VAL A 141 -21.89 1.39 4.52
C VAL A 141 -20.61 1.79 5.22
N TYR A 142 -20.68 1.94 6.54
CA TYR A 142 -19.59 2.43 7.38
C TYR A 142 -19.21 1.41 8.43
N PHE A 143 -17.92 1.39 8.78
CA PHE A 143 -17.40 0.65 9.91
C PHE A 143 -17.55 1.49 11.18
N SER A 144 -18.12 0.91 12.24
CA SER A 144 -18.29 1.56 13.54
C SER A 144 -17.01 1.42 14.37
N VAL A 145 -16.16 2.44 14.34
CA VAL A 145 -14.86 2.48 15.02
C VAL A 145 -15.01 2.25 16.52
N ARG A 146 -16.04 2.86 17.13
CA ARG A 146 -16.30 2.76 18.57
C ARG A 146 -16.55 1.34 19.07
N LYS A 147 -17.01 0.44 18.20
CA LYS A 147 -17.25 -0.97 18.56
C LYS A 147 -15.96 -1.79 18.60
N PHE A 148 -14.90 -1.34 17.95
CA PHE A 148 -13.58 -1.97 18.00
C PHE A 148 -12.70 -1.31 19.08
N LYS A 149 -12.67 -1.90 20.27
CA LYS A 149 -11.99 -1.33 21.45
C LYS A 149 -10.47 -1.15 21.27
N ASP A 150 -9.87 -1.92 20.38
CA ASP A 150 -8.44 -1.93 20.10
C ASP A 150 -8.04 -0.95 18.97
N TYR A 151 -8.98 -0.11 18.49
CA TYR A 151 -8.69 0.84 17.43
C TYR A 151 -7.61 1.85 17.85
N GLY A 152 -6.57 1.99 17.01
CA GLY A 152 -5.41 2.82 17.30
C GLY A 152 -4.19 2.04 17.81
N LYS A 153 -4.29 0.72 18.01
CA LYS A 153 -3.18 -0.08 18.53
C LYS A 153 -1.95 -0.11 17.63
N LEU A 154 -2.10 0.01 16.30
CA LEU A 154 -0.96 0.00 15.39
C LEU A 154 -0.25 1.36 15.35
N SER A 155 -1.03 2.42 15.19
CA SER A 155 -0.55 3.81 15.14
C SER A 155 -0.10 4.33 16.50
N GLY A 156 -0.67 3.79 17.58
CA GLY A 156 -0.53 4.31 18.94
C GLY A 156 -1.21 5.65 19.16
N GLN A 157 -2.11 6.06 18.26
CA GLN A 157 -2.91 7.26 18.44
C GLN A 157 -4.11 6.94 19.36
N SER A 158 -4.42 7.87 20.26
CA SER A 158 -5.68 7.84 21.01
C SER A 158 -6.83 8.34 20.14
N ILE A 159 -8.06 7.92 20.48
CA ILE A 159 -9.27 8.39 19.80
C ILE A 159 -9.37 9.92 19.82
N ASP A 160 -9.02 10.57 20.94
CA ASP A 160 -9.05 12.03 21.04
C ASP A 160 -8.08 12.70 20.06
N GLN A 161 -6.87 12.16 19.92
CA GLN A 161 -5.91 12.65 18.91
C GLN A 161 -6.47 12.51 17.49
N MET A 162 -7.13 11.38 17.19
CA MET A 162 -7.73 11.16 15.88
C MET A 162 -8.85 12.16 15.57
N LEU A 163 -9.69 12.48 16.57
CA LEU A 163 -10.79 13.44 16.44
C LEU A 163 -10.31 14.86 16.10
N THR A 164 -9.14 15.27 16.60
CA THR A 164 -8.57 16.59 16.27
C THR A 164 -8.18 16.74 14.79
N GLY A 165 -7.94 15.62 14.11
CA GLY A 165 -7.56 15.57 12.69
C GLY A 165 -8.72 15.43 11.72
N VAL A 166 -9.93 15.14 12.21
CA VAL A 166 -11.12 14.99 11.35
C VAL A 166 -11.51 16.35 10.79
N ARG A 167 -11.52 16.49 9.46
CA ARG A 167 -12.06 17.68 8.81
C ARG A 167 -13.54 17.78 9.13
N LYS A 168 -14.01 18.98 9.51
CA LYS A 168 -15.39 19.29 9.91
C LYS A 168 -16.49 19.01 8.86
N GLU A 169 -16.14 18.57 7.66
CA GLU A 169 -17.10 17.99 6.71
C GLU A 169 -17.40 16.55 7.13
N ALA A 170 -18.01 16.38 8.31
CA ALA A 170 -18.53 15.10 8.73
C ALA A 170 -19.76 14.81 7.85
N ASP A 171 -19.72 13.69 7.13
CA ASP A 171 -20.95 13.12 6.58
C ASP A 171 -21.92 12.90 7.76
N GLU A 172 -22.98 13.72 7.81
CA GLU A 172 -23.95 13.75 8.92
C GLU A 172 -24.69 12.41 9.08
N THR A 173 -24.61 11.53 8.09
CA THR A 173 -25.20 10.20 8.16
C THR A 173 -24.39 9.21 9.00
N LYS A 174 -23.13 9.54 9.36
CA LYS A 174 -22.28 8.69 10.20
C LYS A 174 -22.67 8.81 11.67
N GLU A 175 -22.66 7.67 12.37
CA GLU A 175 -22.84 7.62 13.83
C GLU A 175 -21.65 8.25 14.59
N ASP A 176 -20.43 8.14 14.05
CA ASP A 176 -19.23 8.76 14.61
C ASP A 176 -18.33 9.35 13.49
N PRO A 177 -17.70 10.53 13.71
CA PRO A 177 -16.81 11.15 12.73
C PRO A 177 -15.59 10.30 12.33
N LEU A 178 -15.16 9.34 13.16
CA LEU A 178 -14.07 8.41 12.85
C LEU A 178 -14.52 7.24 11.98
N ASP A 179 -15.82 7.00 11.84
CA ASP A 179 -16.33 5.90 11.06
C ASP A 179 -15.95 6.07 9.58
N PHE A 180 -15.43 4.99 9.01
CA PHE A 180 -14.87 5.00 7.66
C PHE A 180 -15.70 4.12 6.72
N ALA A 181 -15.78 4.56 5.46
CA ALA A 181 -16.58 3.87 4.46
C ALA A 181 -16.00 2.49 4.14
N LEU A 182 -16.86 1.49 4.17
CA LEU A 182 -16.66 0.16 3.63
C LEU A 182 -17.22 0.07 2.20
N TRP A 183 -18.35 0.73 1.97
CA TRP A 183 -18.99 0.87 0.66
C TRP A 183 -19.47 2.31 0.50
N LYS A 184 -19.15 2.95 -0.63
CA LYS A 184 -19.61 4.30 -0.97
C LYS A 184 -20.64 4.19 -2.07
N LEU A 185 -21.81 4.83 -1.91
CA LEU A 185 -22.75 4.94 -3.03
C LEU A 185 -22.16 5.82 -4.12
N SER A 186 -22.34 5.40 -5.36
CA SER A 186 -21.77 6.08 -6.52
C SER A 186 -22.77 7.07 -7.10
N LYS A 187 -22.27 8.22 -7.55
CA LYS A 187 -23.05 9.13 -8.40
C LYS A 187 -23.32 8.48 -9.77
N PRO A 188 -24.34 8.94 -10.53
CA PRO A 188 -24.67 8.35 -11.83
C PRO A 188 -23.52 8.30 -12.85
N ASP A 189 -22.59 9.24 -12.77
CA ASP A 189 -21.41 9.36 -13.64
C ASP A 189 -20.16 8.65 -13.11
N GLU A 190 -20.25 8.01 -11.94
CA GLU A 190 -19.14 7.31 -11.31
C GLU A 190 -19.16 5.79 -11.57
N PRO A 191 -18.00 5.12 -11.55
CA PRO A 191 -17.94 3.67 -11.59
C PRO A 191 -18.77 3.08 -10.45
N SER A 192 -19.57 2.06 -10.76
CA SER A 192 -20.45 1.43 -9.78
C SER A 192 -20.67 -0.06 -10.07
N TRP A 193 -20.96 -0.78 -9.00
CA TRP A 193 -21.35 -2.18 -8.98
C TRP A 193 -22.64 -2.32 -8.16
N ASP A 194 -23.46 -3.31 -8.51
CA ASP A 194 -24.64 -3.65 -7.74
C ASP A 194 -24.25 -4.25 -6.38
N SER A 195 -24.98 -3.86 -5.34
CA SER A 195 -24.82 -4.39 -3.99
C SER A 195 -26.17 -4.38 -3.24
N PRO A 196 -26.28 -5.09 -2.10
CA PRO A 196 -27.48 -5.05 -1.26
C PRO A 196 -27.87 -3.64 -0.77
N TRP A 197 -26.92 -2.71 -0.76
CA TRP A 197 -27.10 -1.34 -0.29
C TRP A 197 -27.29 -0.33 -1.43
N GLY A 198 -27.41 -0.81 -2.68
CA GLY A 198 -27.49 0.03 -3.87
C GLY A 198 -26.19 0.11 -4.66
N LYS A 199 -26.22 0.85 -5.76
CA LYS A 199 -25.07 0.99 -6.67
C LYS A 199 -23.96 1.80 -6.02
N GLY A 200 -22.77 1.23 -5.96
CA GLY A 200 -21.64 1.86 -5.31
C GLY A 200 -20.31 1.21 -5.62
N ARG A 201 -19.33 1.46 -4.76
CA ARG A 201 -17.95 1.01 -4.91
C ARG A 201 -17.30 0.82 -3.54
N PRO A 202 -16.23 0.01 -3.42
CA PRO A 202 -15.60 -0.24 -2.14
C PRO A 202 -14.94 1.02 -1.57
N GLY A 203 -14.86 1.09 -0.26
CA GLY A 203 -13.95 2.00 0.43
C GLY A 203 -12.50 1.52 0.32
N TRP A 204 -11.55 2.45 0.39
CA TRP A 204 -10.13 2.15 0.14
C TRP A 204 -9.57 1.00 1.00
N HIS A 205 -9.98 0.90 2.27
CA HIS A 205 -9.40 -0.05 3.23
C HIS A 205 -9.89 -1.49 3.04
N ILE A 206 -11.16 -1.68 2.66
CA ILE A 206 -11.77 -3.03 2.58
C ILE A 206 -11.12 -3.89 1.51
N GLU A 207 -10.56 -3.25 0.48
CA GLU A 207 -9.85 -3.89 -0.62
C GLU A 207 -8.71 -4.79 -0.11
N CYS A 208 -7.82 -4.23 0.72
CA CYS A 208 -6.63 -4.90 1.18
C CYS A 208 -6.93 -5.98 2.23
N SER A 209 -7.89 -5.74 3.14
CA SER A 209 -8.38 -6.77 4.08
C SER A 209 -8.87 -8.02 3.34
N VAL A 210 -9.68 -7.85 2.31
CA VAL A 210 -10.26 -8.94 1.52
C VAL A 210 -9.18 -9.64 0.67
N MET A 211 -8.42 -8.87 -0.13
CA MET A 211 -7.47 -9.45 -1.08
C MET A 211 -6.29 -10.12 -0.37
N SER A 212 -5.80 -9.56 0.74
CA SER A 212 -4.68 -10.16 1.48
C SER A 212 -5.05 -11.55 2.00
N GLN A 213 -6.18 -11.69 2.70
CA GLN A 213 -6.63 -12.96 3.26
C GLN A 213 -6.98 -13.98 2.17
N LYS A 214 -7.68 -13.55 1.10
CA LYS A 214 -8.06 -14.42 -0.03
C LYS A 214 -6.86 -14.98 -0.77
N PHE A 215 -5.93 -14.11 -1.20
CA PHE A 215 -4.82 -14.55 -2.06
C PHE A 215 -3.70 -15.22 -1.26
N LEU A 216 -3.50 -14.86 0.01
CA LEU A 216 -2.59 -15.59 0.89
C LEU A 216 -3.22 -16.86 1.49
N ASP A 217 -4.53 -17.01 1.39
CA ASP A 217 -5.31 -18.13 1.93
C ASP A 217 -5.05 -18.30 3.44
N THR A 218 -5.36 -17.25 4.21
CA THR A 218 -5.16 -17.20 5.67
C THR A 218 -5.96 -16.06 6.30
N ASP A 219 -6.43 -16.25 7.52
CA ASP A 219 -7.02 -15.16 8.32
C ASP A 219 -5.95 -14.26 8.96
N THR A 220 -4.79 -14.84 9.29
CA THR A 220 -3.67 -14.17 9.94
C THR A 220 -2.44 -14.22 9.04
N LEU A 221 -1.97 -13.05 8.60
CA LEU A 221 -0.77 -12.89 7.80
C LEU A 221 0.48 -13.06 8.66
N ASP A 222 1.59 -13.53 8.08
CA ASP A 222 2.87 -13.51 8.78
C ASP A 222 3.47 -12.11 8.76
N ILE A 223 3.41 -11.43 7.60
CA ILE A 223 3.90 -10.06 7.41
C ILE A 223 2.86 -9.25 6.63
N HIS A 224 2.47 -8.10 7.17
CA HIS A 224 1.78 -7.04 6.43
C HIS A 224 2.70 -5.81 6.37
N ALA A 225 2.83 -5.19 5.20
CA ALA A 225 3.77 -4.08 5.05
C ALA A 225 3.33 -2.96 4.09
N GLY A 226 3.91 -1.78 4.28
CA GLY A 226 3.65 -0.62 3.43
C GLY A 226 4.50 0.60 3.81
N GLY A 227 4.14 1.78 3.29
CA GLY A 227 4.75 3.04 3.71
C GLY A 227 4.31 3.44 5.12
N ARG A 228 5.14 4.23 5.83
CA ARG A 228 4.77 4.79 7.15
C ARG A 228 3.47 5.62 7.11
N ASP A 229 3.15 6.21 5.97
CA ASP A 229 1.91 6.94 5.72
C ASP A 229 0.67 6.03 5.70
N LEU A 230 0.84 4.72 5.52
CA LEU A 230 -0.25 3.75 5.56
C LEU A 230 -0.54 3.23 6.97
N ILE A 231 0.34 3.48 7.97
CA ILE A 231 0.08 3.10 9.37
C ILE A 231 -1.30 3.57 9.82
N PHE A 232 -1.63 4.82 9.51
CA PHE A 232 -2.93 5.40 9.79
C PHE A 232 -3.37 6.34 8.65
N PRO A 233 -4.63 6.27 8.18
CA PRO A 233 -5.69 5.39 8.70
C PRO A 233 -5.68 3.98 8.08
N HIS A 234 -4.90 3.74 7.03
CA HIS A 234 -5.11 2.58 6.15
C HIS A 234 -4.97 1.22 6.86
N HIS A 235 -3.78 0.91 7.36
CA HIS A 235 -3.51 -0.38 8.03
C HIS A 235 -4.26 -0.52 9.36
N GLU A 236 -4.50 0.58 10.08
CA GLU A 236 -5.34 0.56 11.29
C GLU A 236 -6.79 0.14 10.96
N ASN A 237 -7.33 0.64 9.85
CA ASN A 237 -8.67 0.26 9.38
C ASN A 237 -8.71 -1.19 8.90
N GLU A 238 -7.65 -1.68 8.26
CA GLU A 238 -7.56 -3.09 7.86
C GLU A 238 -7.52 -4.05 9.05
N ILE A 239 -6.79 -3.69 10.12
CA ILE A 239 -6.82 -4.40 11.39
C ILE A 239 -8.25 -4.44 11.92
N ALA A 240 -8.91 -3.29 12.02
CA ALA A 240 -10.27 -3.20 12.54
C ALA A 240 -11.25 -4.08 11.75
N GLN A 241 -11.20 -4.03 10.42
CA GLN A 241 -12.02 -4.88 9.53
C GLN A 241 -11.70 -6.37 9.68
N SER A 242 -10.41 -6.73 9.74
CA SER A 242 -9.95 -8.12 9.73
C SER A 242 -10.15 -8.83 11.05
N GLU A 243 -9.86 -8.17 12.16
CA GLU A 243 -9.98 -8.79 13.47
C GLU A 243 -11.43 -8.88 13.95
N THR A 244 -12.27 -7.89 13.62
CA THR A 244 -13.70 -7.97 13.95
C THR A 244 -14.44 -9.01 13.10
N ARG A 245 -14.01 -9.21 11.85
CA ARG A 245 -14.52 -10.30 11.01
C ARG A 245 -14.03 -11.67 11.49
N THR A 246 -12.77 -11.85 11.81
CA THR A 246 -12.20 -13.19 12.03
C THR A 246 -12.12 -13.61 13.49
N GLY A 247 -12.11 -12.65 14.42
CA GLY A 247 -11.81 -12.88 15.83
C GLY A 247 -10.34 -13.24 16.09
N LYS A 248 -9.46 -13.08 15.09
CA LYS A 248 -8.03 -13.43 15.15
C LYS A 248 -7.18 -12.20 14.84
N PRO A 249 -5.91 -12.14 15.29
CA PRO A 249 -4.98 -11.10 14.88
C PRO A 249 -4.83 -11.05 13.35
N PHE A 250 -4.84 -9.86 12.75
CA PHE A 250 -4.76 -9.73 11.29
C PHE A 250 -3.38 -10.08 10.74
N ALA A 251 -2.31 -9.59 11.38
CA ALA A 251 -0.94 -9.89 10.99
C ALA A 251 -0.04 -10.05 12.22
N LYS A 252 0.92 -10.99 12.13
CA LYS A 252 1.90 -11.22 13.20
C LYS A 252 2.94 -10.10 13.25
N ALA A 253 3.40 -9.62 12.09
CA ALA A 253 4.38 -8.55 12.00
C ALA A 253 3.96 -7.46 11.01
N TRP A 254 4.18 -6.20 11.42
CA TRP A 254 3.95 -5.01 10.61
C TRP A 254 5.25 -4.29 10.25
N ILE A 255 5.56 -4.20 8.95
CA ILE A 255 6.79 -3.56 8.47
C ILE A 255 6.44 -2.26 7.73
N HIS A 256 7.01 -1.14 8.19
CA HIS A 256 6.82 0.15 7.53
C HIS A 256 8.14 0.78 7.11
N HIS A 257 8.25 1.16 5.84
CA HIS A 257 9.41 1.91 5.35
C HIS A 257 9.25 3.40 5.61
N GLY A 258 10.37 4.10 5.82
CA GLY A 258 10.36 5.54 6.02
C GLY A 258 9.95 6.31 4.76
N LEU A 259 9.52 7.55 4.93
CA LEU A 259 9.07 8.38 3.80
C LEU A 259 10.27 8.92 3.01
N LEU A 260 10.02 9.28 1.75
CA LEU A 260 10.98 9.95 0.88
C LEU A 260 10.60 11.42 0.75
N THR A 261 11.55 12.31 1.01
CA THR A 261 11.45 13.75 0.76
C THR A 261 12.33 14.15 -0.43
N ILE A 262 12.12 15.34 -0.98
CA ILE A 262 12.95 15.93 -2.04
C ILE A 262 13.45 17.28 -1.55
N ASN A 263 14.77 17.43 -1.42
CA ASN A 263 15.42 18.64 -0.90
C ASN A 263 14.79 19.13 0.43
N GLY A 264 14.52 18.20 1.35
CA GLY A 264 13.88 18.44 2.65
C GLY A 264 12.37 18.66 2.60
N GLN A 265 11.74 18.67 1.43
CA GLN A 265 10.32 18.90 1.27
C GLN A 265 9.53 17.61 0.98
N LYS A 266 8.27 17.58 1.39
CA LYS A 266 7.36 16.52 0.96
C LYS A 266 7.22 16.56 -0.57
N MET A 267 7.25 15.40 -1.20
CA MET A 267 6.96 15.29 -2.63
C MET A 267 5.48 15.59 -2.89
N ALA A 268 5.21 16.56 -3.77
CA ALA A 268 3.88 16.91 -4.20
C ALA A 268 3.92 17.57 -5.59
N LYS A 269 2.98 17.21 -6.46
CA LYS A 269 2.84 17.85 -7.78
C LYS A 269 2.67 19.37 -7.69
N SER A 270 1.92 19.84 -6.69
CA SER A 270 1.68 21.27 -6.45
C SER A 270 2.94 22.06 -6.09
N LEU A 271 4.00 21.40 -5.63
CA LEU A 271 5.29 22.01 -5.33
C LEU A 271 6.27 21.94 -6.52
N GLY A 272 5.85 21.34 -7.65
CA GLY A 272 6.70 21.15 -8.82
C GLY A 272 7.90 20.22 -8.59
N ASN A 273 7.96 19.54 -7.44
CA ASN A 273 9.06 18.66 -7.06
C ASN A 273 8.74 17.17 -7.26
N PHE A 274 7.69 16.84 -8.04
CA PHE A 274 7.30 15.46 -8.29
C PHE A 274 8.24 14.84 -9.34
N VAL A 275 8.84 13.69 -9.01
CA VAL A 275 9.79 12.98 -9.88
C VAL A 275 9.27 11.57 -10.12
N THR A 276 8.92 11.26 -11.37
CA THR A 276 8.53 9.90 -11.78
C THR A 276 9.74 8.97 -11.85
N ILE A 277 9.51 7.66 -11.85
CA ILE A 277 10.55 6.68 -12.15
C ILE A 277 11.12 6.95 -13.54
N LYS A 278 10.26 7.21 -14.53
CA LYS A 278 10.65 7.52 -15.89
C LYS A 278 11.50 8.78 -15.97
N ASP A 279 11.12 9.88 -15.31
CA ASP A 279 11.95 11.10 -15.24
C ASP A 279 13.35 10.82 -14.70
N PHE A 280 13.45 9.97 -13.67
CA PHE A 280 14.74 9.59 -13.10
C PHE A 280 15.57 8.76 -14.10
N ILE A 281 14.95 7.79 -14.77
CA ILE A 281 15.62 6.94 -15.77
C ILE A 281 16.01 7.74 -17.00
N ASP A 282 15.20 8.68 -17.46
CA ASP A 282 15.51 9.57 -18.58
C ASP A 282 16.69 10.50 -18.24
N LYS A 283 16.79 10.94 -16.98
CA LYS A 283 17.90 11.81 -16.52
C LYS A 283 19.21 11.05 -16.33
N TYR A 284 19.16 9.85 -15.75
CA TYR A 284 20.38 9.15 -15.30
C TYR A 284 20.71 7.87 -16.08
N HIS A 285 19.79 7.40 -16.93
CA HIS A 285 19.91 6.20 -17.78
C HIS A 285 20.24 4.90 -17.03
N ASP A 286 20.03 4.86 -15.72
CA ASP A 286 20.51 3.77 -14.88
C ASP A 286 19.69 3.62 -13.59
N ALA A 287 18.83 2.59 -13.58
CA ALA A 287 17.96 2.28 -12.45
C ALA A 287 18.72 1.85 -11.19
N ASP A 288 19.94 1.33 -11.31
CA ASP A 288 20.67 0.83 -10.14
C ASP A 288 21.17 1.96 -9.25
N ILE A 289 21.36 3.17 -9.80
CA ILE A 289 21.66 4.37 -9.00
C ILE A 289 20.52 4.63 -8.02
N LEU A 290 19.27 4.53 -8.48
CA LEU A 290 18.09 4.72 -7.65
C LEU A 290 17.95 3.62 -6.58
N LYS A 291 18.23 2.38 -6.97
CA LYS A 291 18.22 1.22 -6.05
C LYS A 291 19.26 1.37 -4.95
N LEU A 292 20.49 1.76 -5.30
CA LEU A 292 21.57 2.01 -4.34
C LEU A 292 21.22 3.18 -3.41
N PHE A 293 20.63 4.25 -3.95
CA PHE A 293 20.12 5.35 -3.14
C PHE A 293 19.12 4.86 -2.09
N PHE A 294 18.15 4.00 -2.46
CA PHE A 294 17.21 3.44 -1.50
C PHE A 294 17.86 2.56 -0.42
N LEU A 295 18.95 1.86 -0.77
CA LEU A 295 19.69 0.97 0.12
C LEU A 295 20.77 1.68 0.94
N SER A 296 21.05 2.96 0.65
CA SER A 296 22.02 3.76 1.40
C SER A 296 21.63 4.02 2.85
N ALA A 297 20.36 3.78 3.21
CA ALA A 297 19.85 3.89 4.56
C ALA A 297 18.98 2.68 4.93
N HIS A 298 18.85 2.42 6.24
CA HIS A 298 17.93 1.42 6.74
C HIS A 298 16.49 1.73 6.27
N TYR A 299 15.75 0.70 5.83
CA TYR A 299 14.45 0.87 5.19
C TYR A 299 13.45 1.68 6.03
N SER A 300 13.53 1.58 7.36
CA SER A 300 12.64 2.29 8.29
C SER A 300 12.92 3.78 8.40
N ASN A 301 14.07 4.26 7.93
CA ASN A 301 14.49 5.65 8.07
C ASN A 301 13.92 6.52 6.96
N HIS A 302 13.68 7.79 7.25
CA HIS A 302 13.39 8.76 6.21
C HIS A 302 14.64 8.95 5.34
N ILE A 303 14.45 9.14 4.03
CA ILE A 303 15.55 9.51 3.13
C ILE A 303 15.15 10.75 2.35
N ASP A 304 16.15 11.57 2.05
CA ASP A 304 15.97 12.77 1.25
C ASP A 304 16.65 12.58 -0.11
N TYR A 305 15.86 12.77 -1.16
CA TYR A 305 16.34 12.77 -2.53
C TYR A 305 16.85 14.17 -2.89
N ASN A 306 18.13 14.25 -3.22
CA ASN A 306 18.81 15.44 -3.71
C ASN A 306 20.01 15.01 -4.58
N GLU A 307 20.56 15.94 -5.36
CA GLU A 307 21.62 15.63 -6.32
C GLU A 307 22.87 15.05 -5.65
N ASP A 308 23.26 15.56 -4.46
CA ASP A 308 24.42 15.08 -3.72
C ASP A 308 24.30 13.60 -3.36
N LYS A 309 23.11 13.14 -2.95
CA LYS A 309 22.85 11.73 -2.64
C LYS A 309 22.83 10.83 -3.86
N ILE A 310 22.44 11.37 -5.02
CA ILE A 310 22.50 10.64 -6.27
C ILE A 310 23.96 10.53 -6.77
N GLU A 311 24.76 11.59 -6.63
CA GLU A 311 26.19 11.53 -6.92
C GLU A 311 26.94 10.57 -5.99
N GLU A 312 26.57 10.51 -4.71
CA GLU A 312 27.08 9.50 -3.77
C GLU A 312 26.77 8.08 -4.26
N SER A 313 25.52 7.83 -4.69
CA SER A 313 25.07 6.54 -5.20
C SER A 313 25.80 6.13 -6.50
N LYS A 314 26.07 7.08 -7.40
CA LYS A 314 26.88 6.86 -8.60
C LYS A 314 28.32 6.43 -8.26
N LYS A 315 28.95 7.11 -7.30
CA LYS A 315 30.30 6.75 -6.83
C LYS A 315 30.32 5.35 -6.22
N GLN A 316 29.32 5.02 -5.41
CA GLN A 316 29.17 3.67 -4.84
C GLN A 316 29.05 2.62 -5.95
N LYS A 317 28.20 2.85 -6.96
CA LYS A 317 28.06 1.94 -8.11
C LYS A 317 29.39 1.72 -8.85
N LYS A 318 30.14 2.80 -9.11
CA LYS A 318 31.43 2.72 -9.79
C LYS A 318 32.44 1.86 -9.01
N SER A 319 32.48 2.01 -7.68
CA SER A 319 33.33 1.18 -6.82
C SER A 319 32.92 -0.29 -6.84
N PHE A 320 31.62 -0.59 -6.78
CA PHE A 320 31.13 -1.97 -6.92
C PHE A 320 31.53 -2.59 -8.26
N ASN A 321 31.32 -1.88 -9.36
CA ASN A 321 31.67 -2.37 -10.70
C ASN A 321 33.17 -2.62 -10.83
N LYS A 322 34.01 -1.73 -10.29
CA LYS A 322 35.46 -1.89 -10.29
C LYS A 322 35.89 -3.16 -9.53
N PHE A 323 35.37 -3.35 -8.31
CA PHE A 323 35.67 -4.53 -7.50
C PHE A 323 35.31 -5.83 -8.23
N PHE A 324 34.11 -5.92 -8.82
CA PHE A 324 33.71 -7.12 -9.54
C PHE A 324 34.45 -7.32 -10.85
N HIS A 325 34.88 -6.25 -11.52
CA HIS A 325 35.74 -6.37 -12.69
C HIS A 325 37.10 -6.96 -12.31
N GLU A 326 37.73 -6.44 -11.26
CA GLU A 326 39.03 -6.92 -10.74
C GLU A 326 38.95 -8.34 -10.16
N ALA A 327 37.84 -8.72 -9.53
CA ALA A 327 37.66 -10.07 -9.00
C ALA A 327 37.45 -11.14 -10.09
N ASN A 328 37.05 -10.74 -11.29
CA ASN A 328 36.79 -11.64 -12.42
C ASN A 328 37.92 -11.63 -13.48
N SER A 329 38.95 -10.81 -13.29
CA SER A 329 40.14 -10.70 -14.16
C SER A 329 41.31 -11.50 -13.61
#